data_AF-A0A525KM31-F1
#
_entry.id   AF-A0A525KM31-F1
#
_cell.length_a   1.000
_cell.length_b   1.000
_cell.length_c   1.000
_cell.angle_alpha   90.00
_cell.angle_beta   90.00
_cell.angle_gamma   90.00
#
_symmetry.space_group_name_H-M   'P 1'
#
loop_
_entity.id
_entity.type
_entity.pdbx_description
1 polymer ?
#
loop_
_entity_poly.entity_id
_entity_poly.type
_entity_poly.pdbx_seq_one_letter_code
_entity_poly.pdbx_strand_id
1 'polypeptide(L)'
;MRRMAGVFLAGALLALGSTSAALAVAPDPAQVAQVFARQTQAITARAHLIYKPAVTDPPFEGNVTVFEQRMGLVVVDAGGSPPSGEAIVAEIRKISPKPVRYLIYTHYHGDHNLGAGALRRAWPDLVIISTLKTRENMTGEPMAFVKTYAQSYSDMADAGARAAANPKLPDAVRAGWGRIAKAGPGLVAGYTGMQVYPADLTFTDRLWIPDDEAPLEVMFLGRGNTDGDAVVWAPKQRLLAAGDLVVSPIPYAAQTYPGEWIATLKKLEAFDFAYLVPGHGALQTDRAYIDKLITALQTVRDQVGPLARANVPLDEVRKRVDLKAMKSGFTGDDPWLAFLMDAVFTNDLISNAYKEARGEAVIQGAG
;
A
#
# COMPACT_ATOMS: atom_id res chain seq x y z
N MET A 1 -10.33 25.94 -9.26
CA MET A 1 -10.17 25.74 -7.80
C MET A 1 -9.74 24.29 -7.58
N ARG A 2 -8.62 24.11 -6.89
CA ARG A 2 -7.77 22.91 -6.84
C ARG A 2 -8.54 21.73 -6.20
N ARG A 3 -8.65 20.60 -6.92
CA ARG A 3 -9.07 19.31 -6.34
C ARG A 3 -7.90 18.81 -5.48
N MET A 4 -8.19 18.44 -4.24
CA MET A 4 -7.18 18.02 -3.27
C MET A 4 -6.64 16.64 -3.64
N ALA A 5 -5.32 16.62 -3.80
CA ALA A 5 -4.47 15.47 -4.01
C ALA A 5 -4.13 14.84 -2.64
N GLY A 6 -4.40 13.55 -2.47
CA GLY A 6 -4.00 12.82 -1.26
C GLY A 6 -5.03 11.80 -0.77
N VAL A 7 -4.81 10.54 -1.17
CA VAL A 7 -5.33 9.28 -0.59
C VAL A 7 -6.83 8.97 -0.84
N PHE A 8 -7.04 8.15 -1.87
CA PHE A 8 -7.98 7.02 -1.98
C PHE A 8 -9.15 6.96 -0.99
N LEU A 9 -10.22 7.69 -1.32
CA LEU A 9 -11.66 7.38 -1.13
C LEU A 9 -12.54 8.65 -1.24
N ALA A 10 -11.97 9.85 -1.41
CA ALA A 10 -12.71 11.12 -1.45
C ALA A 10 -13.21 11.53 -2.86
N GLY A 11 -13.39 10.55 -3.75
CA GLY A 11 -13.70 10.77 -5.17
C GLY A 11 -15.19 10.84 -5.53
N ALA A 12 -16.11 11.15 -4.60
CA ALA A 12 -17.49 11.54 -4.95
C ALA A 12 -18.18 12.23 -3.75
N LEU A 13 -18.89 13.33 -4.03
CA LEU A 13 -19.72 14.18 -3.14
C LEU A 13 -19.02 15.35 -2.44
N LEU A 14 -18.88 16.45 -3.18
CA LEU A 14 -18.83 17.83 -2.64
C LEU A 14 -20.17 18.52 -2.91
N ALA A 15 -20.89 18.92 -1.86
CA ALA A 15 -21.61 20.20 -1.80
C ALA A 15 -22.12 20.49 -0.37
N LEU A 16 -21.97 21.77 0.02
CA LEU A 16 -22.48 22.49 1.20
C LEU A 16 -21.68 22.30 2.50
N GLY A 17 -20.98 23.38 2.85
CA GLY A 17 -20.19 23.52 4.05
C GLY A 17 -21.01 23.86 5.29
N SER A 18 -20.41 23.55 6.42
CA SER A 18 -20.68 24.16 7.72
C SER A 18 -19.42 23.98 8.57
N THR A 19 -18.75 25.09 8.87
CA THR A 19 -17.66 25.12 9.86
C THR A 19 -18.26 24.90 11.23
N SER A 20 -18.03 23.74 11.84
CA SER A 20 -18.25 23.54 13.27
C SER A 20 -16.89 23.43 13.93
N ALA A 21 -16.48 24.49 14.63
CA ALA A 21 -15.31 24.49 15.49
C ALA A 21 -15.65 23.71 16.76
N ALA A 22 -15.58 22.38 16.70
CA ALA A 22 -15.53 21.56 17.89
C ALA A 22 -14.12 21.69 18.49
N LEU A 23 -14.04 22.04 19.78
CA LEU A 23 -12.80 22.03 20.55
C LEU A 23 -12.14 20.65 20.39
N ALA A 24 -10.95 20.63 19.75
CA ALA A 24 -10.20 19.41 19.52
C ALA A 24 -9.72 18.85 20.87
N VAL A 25 -10.46 17.90 21.43
CA VAL A 25 -9.97 17.05 22.51
C VAL A 25 -8.78 16.27 21.96
N ALA A 26 -7.62 16.35 22.62
CA ALA A 26 -6.48 15.53 22.26
C ALA A 26 -6.90 14.05 22.30
N PRO A 27 -6.67 13.27 21.23
CA PRO A 27 -7.16 11.90 21.17
C PRO A 27 -6.49 11.03 22.23
N ASP A 28 -7.25 10.07 22.76
CA ASP A 28 -6.81 9.14 23.78
C ASP A 28 -5.61 8.32 23.27
N PRO A 29 -4.45 8.31 23.96
CA PRO A 29 -3.30 7.49 23.59
C PRO A 29 -3.63 6.00 23.41
N ALA A 30 -4.58 5.46 24.19
CA ALA A 30 -5.02 4.08 24.04
C ALA A 30 -5.78 3.85 22.73
N GLN A 31 -6.57 4.84 22.29
CA GLN A 31 -7.26 4.82 21.01
C GLN A 31 -6.26 4.84 19.84
N VAL A 32 -5.22 5.68 19.91
CA VAL A 32 -4.15 5.71 18.90
C VAL A 32 -3.44 4.35 18.85
N ALA A 33 -3.02 3.82 20.00
CA ALA A 33 -2.34 2.53 20.06
C ALA A 33 -3.18 1.39 19.48
N GLN A 34 -4.50 1.39 19.69
CA GLN A 34 -5.41 0.40 19.13
C GLN A 34 -5.50 0.50 17.60
N VAL A 35 -5.58 1.72 17.05
CA VAL A 35 -5.72 1.96 15.60
C VAL A 35 -4.49 1.45 14.83
N PHE A 36 -3.30 1.60 15.40
CA PHE A 36 -2.03 1.21 14.79
C PHE A 36 -1.49 -0.14 15.30
N ALA A 37 -2.31 -0.92 16.02
CA ALA A 37 -1.90 -2.19 16.57
C ALA A 37 -1.42 -3.17 15.49
N ARG A 38 -0.35 -3.90 15.79
CA ARG A 38 0.25 -4.89 14.91
C ARG A 38 0.25 -6.27 15.54
N GLN A 39 0.31 -7.29 14.70
CA GLN A 39 0.49 -8.69 15.09
C GLN A 39 1.65 -9.29 14.32
N THR A 40 2.33 -10.25 14.96
CA THR A 40 3.42 -11.01 14.34
C THR A 40 2.99 -12.45 14.07
N GLN A 41 3.32 -12.94 12.89
CA GLN A 41 3.21 -14.33 12.48
C GLN A 41 4.60 -14.83 12.06
N ALA A 42 5.06 -15.96 12.62
CA ALA A 42 6.23 -16.65 12.09
C ALA A 42 5.91 -17.30 10.73
N ILE A 43 6.78 -17.11 9.74
CA ILE A 43 6.67 -17.76 8.42
C ILE A 43 7.64 -18.96 8.38
N THR A 44 8.88 -18.72 8.76
CA THR A 44 9.94 -19.73 8.90
C THR A 44 10.71 -19.47 10.20
N ALA A 45 11.69 -20.32 10.53
CA ALA A 45 12.56 -20.09 11.68
C ALA A 45 13.36 -18.77 11.62
N ARG A 46 13.52 -18.17 10.43
CA ARG A 46 14.31 -16.93 10.21
C ARG A 46 13.52 -15.82 9.52
N ALA A 47 12.20 -15.95 9.37
CA ALA A 47 11.38 -14.95 8.70
C ALA A 47 10.01 -14.81 9.35
N HIS A 48 9.58 -13.56 9.54
CA HIS A 48 8.35 -13.21 10.23
C HIS A 48 7.58 -12.15 9.45
N LEU A 49 6.26 -12.23 9.51
CA LEU A 49 5.32 -11.23 9.01
C LEU A 49 4.80 -10.42 10.19
N ILE A 50 4.93 -9.10 10.13
CA ILE A 50 4.23 -8.16 10.99
C ILE A 50 3.13 -7.50 10.16
N TYR A 51 1.88 -7.63 10.59
CA TYR A 51 0.71 -7.17 9.83
C TYR A 51 -0.29 -6.43 10.72
N LYS A 52 -1.16 -5.63 10.09
CA LYS A 52 -2.32 -5.04 10.77
C LYS A 52 -3.52 -5.99 10.63
N PRO A 53 -4.19 -6.38 11.72
CA PRO A 53 -5.45 -7.11 11.65
C PRO A 53 -6.55 -6.29 10.93
N ALA A 54 -7.45 -6.97 10.22
CA ALA A 54 -8.47 -6.33 9.39
C ALA A 54 -7.86 -5.37 8.35
N VAL A 55 -7.26 -5.94 7.29
CA VAL A 55 -6.55 -5.23 6.22
C VAL A 55 -7.39 -4.15 5.52
N THR A 56 -8.72 -4.31 5.50
CA THR A 56 -9.65 -3.37 4.83
C THR A 56 -10.16 -2.26 5.75
N ASP A 57 -9.68 -2.19 6.99
CA ASP A 57 -10.00 -1.11 7.93
C ASP A 57 -8.84 -0.12 8.00
N PRO A 58 -9.10 1.19 8.08
CA PRO A 58 -8.03 2.17 8.15
C PRO A 58 -7.25 2.09 9.48
N PRO A 59 -5.99 2.54 9.50
CA PRO A 59 -5.23 2.93 8.32
C PRO A 59 -4.93 1.69 7.48
N PHE A 60 -4.90 1.86 6.16
CA PHE A 60 -4.45 0.81 5.25
C PHE A 60 -2.94 0.72 5.41
N GLU A 61 -2.52 -0.29 6.17
CA GLU A 61 -1.17 -0.37 6.70
C GLU A 61 -0.43 -1.53 6.04
N GLY A 62 0.71 -1.21 5.44
CA GLY A 62 1.56 -2.19 4.77
C GLY A 62 2.02 -3.29 5.73
N ASN A 63 2.16 -4.49 5.18
CA ASN A 63 2.84 -5.61 5.80
C ASN A 63 4.33 -5.30 5.95
N VAL A 64 4.92 -5.79 7.02
CA VAL A 64 6.35 -5.68 7.29
C VAL A 64 6.94 -7.09 7.38
N THR A 65 8.03 -7.33 6.66
CA THR A 65 8.74 -8.62 6.73
C THR A 65 10.03 -8.47 7.50
N VAL A 66 10.29 -9.37 8.45
CA VAL A 66 11.53 -9.38 9.24
C VAL A 66 12.31 -10.65 8.96
N PHE A 67 13.52 -10.51 8.43
CA PHE A 67 14.47 -11.59 8.20
C PHE A 67 15.57 -11.56 9.26
N GLU A 68 15.86 -12.72 9.85
CA GLU A 68 16.89 -12.86 10.88
C GLU A 68 18.18 -13.48 10.33
N GLN A 69 19.17 -12.62 10.09
CA GLN A 69 20.53 -13.00 9.70
C GLN A 69 21.43 -13.18 10.94
N ARG A 70 22.66 -13.67 10.73
CA ARG A 70 23.66 -13.87 11.78
C ARG A 70 24.05 -12.56 12.47
N MET A 71 24.25 -11.50 11.68
CA MET A 71 24.77 -10.22 12.15
C MET A 71 23.68 -9.23 12.60
N GLY A 72 22.41 -9.49 12.30
CA GLY A 72 21.32 -8.56 12.57
C GLY A 72 20.04 -8.91 11.83
N LEU A 73 19.06 -8.01 11.93
CA LEU A 73 17.78 -8.13 11.23
C LEU A 73 17.78 -7.29 9.95
N VAL A 74 17.10 -7.80 8.92
CA VAL A 74 16.69 -7.04 7.74
C VAL A 74 15.18 -6.91 7.79
N VAL A 75 14.69 -5.68 7.76
CA VAL A 75 13.27 -5.35 7.80
C VAL A 75 12.86 -4.82 6.44
N VAL A 76 11.71 -5.27 5.93
CA VAL A 76 11.09 -4.79 4.69
C VAL A 76 9.85 -4.01 5.08
N ASP A 77 9.83 -2.72 4.72
CA ASP A 77 8.83 -1.71 5.04
C ASP A 77 8.70 -1.38 6.54
N ALA A 78 8.08 -0.23 6.85
CA ALA A 78 8.08 0.38 8.19
C ALA A 78 6.73 0.97 8.64
N GLY A 79 5.64 0.68 7.93
CA GLY A 79 4.32 1.22 8.23
C GLY A 79 4.15 2.70 7.90
N GLY A 80 2.93 3.21 8.11
CA GLY A 80 2.48 4.49 7.57
C GLY A 80 2.61 5.72 8.43
N SER A 81 3.01 5.58 9.68
CA SER A 81 2.96 6.66 10.65
C SER A 81 3.93 6.45 11.81
N PRO A 82 4.28 7.51 12.58
CA PRO A 82 5.04 7.35 13.81
C PRO A 82 4.47 6.29 14.78
N PRO A 83 3.17 6.28 15.15
CA PRO A 83 2.64 5.22 16.02
C PRO A 83 2.65 3.84 15.37
N SER A 84 2.47 3.72 14.05
CA SER A 84 2.65 2.44 13.36
C SER A 84 4.09 1.95 13.48
N GLY A 85 5.07 2.83 13.26
CA GLY A 85 6.48 2.50 13.40
C GLY A 85 6.84 2.07 14.84
N GLU A 86 6.25 2.71 15.85
CA GLU A 86 6.42 2.32 17.26
C GLU A 86 5.82 0.94 17.56
N ALA A 87 4.64 0.63 17.02
CA ALA A 87 4.05 -0.69 17.12
C ALA A 87 4.92 -1.77 16.42
N ILE A 88 5.47 -1.46 15.24
CA ILE A 88 6.39 -2.36 14.52
C ILE A 88 7.68 -2.59 15.31
N VAL A 89 8.29 -1.55 15.89
CA VAL A 89 9.46 -1.68 16.76
C VAL A 89 9.16 -2.62 17.93
N ALA A 90 7.99 -2.49 18.55
CA ALA A 90 7.57 -3.35 19.65
C ALA A 90 7.44 -4.82 19.22
N GLU A 91 6.90 -5.09 18.03
CA GLU A 91 6.82 -6.45 17.46
C GLU A 91 8.20 -7.01 17.11
N ILE A 92 9.08 -6.23 16.48
CA ILE A 92 10.46 -6.66 16.15
C ILE A 92 11.23 -7.10 17.40
N ARG A 93 11.08 -6.37 18.51
CA ARG A 93 11.73 -6.70 19.80
C ARG A 93 11.24 -8.02 20.41
N LYS A 94 10.03 -8.47 20.06
CA LYS A 94 9.52 -9.80 20.46
C LYS A 94 10.14 -10.92 19.63
N ILE A 95 10.49 -10.63 18.38
CA ILE A 95 11.08 -11.59 17.44
C ILE A 95 12.54 -11.89 17.81
N SER A 96 13.37 -10.86 17.98
CA SER A 96 14.80 -11.05 18.22
C SER A 96 15.42 -9.85 18.95
N PRO A 97 16.42 -10.08 19.82
CA PRO A 97 17.18 -8.99 20.47
C PRO A 97 18.26 -8.37 19.56
N LYS A 98 18.48 -8.93 18.36
CA LYS A 98 19.50 -8.45 17.41
C LYS A 98 19.20 -7.04 16.91
N PRO A 99 20.22 -6.25 16.53
CA PRO A 99 20.01 -4.95 15.93
C PRO A 99 19.38 -5.08 14.53
N VAL A 100 18.48 -4.16 14.18
CA VAL A 100 18.09 -3.96 12.79
C VAL A 100 19.24 -3.28 12.06
N ARG A 101 19.80 -3.95 11.05
CA ARG A 101 20.91 -3.42 10.24
C ARG A 101 20.41 -2.72 8.98
N TYR A 102 19.37 -3.28 8.37
CA TYR A 102 18.84 -2.80 7.11
C TYR A 102 17.32 -2.65 7.18
N LEU A 103 16.83 -1.51 6.70
CA LEU A 103 15.42 -1.28 6.41
C LEU A 103 15.28 -1.10 4.90
N ILE A 104 14.56 -2.00 4.23
CA ILE A 104 14.32 -1.95 2.80
C ILE A 104 12.94 -1.34 2.57
N TYR A 105 12.85 -0.29 1.77
CA TYR A 105 11.57 0.16 1.24
C TYR A 105 11.28 -0.55 -0.07
N THR A 106 10.10 -1.16 -0.16
CA THR A 106 9.60 -1.73 -1.41
C THR A 106 9.30 -0.60 -2.40
N HIS A 107 8.69 0.49 -1.96
CA HIS A 107 8.36 1.64 -2.80
C HIS A 107 8.08 2.90 -1.96
N TYR A 108 7.69 4.00 -2.61
CA TYR A 108 7.60 5.32 -1.95
C TYR A 108 6.28 5.58 -1.22
N HIS A 109 5.24 4.75 -1.37
CA HIS A 109 3.95 5.02 -0.73
C HIS A 109 4.07 5.04 0.79
N GLY A 110 3.38 6.01 1.39
CA GLY A 110 3.62 6.42 2.77
C GLY A 110 3.43 5.31 3.79
N ASP A 111 2.44 4.44 3.56
CA ASP A 111 2.10 3.26 4.37
C ASP A 111 3.21 2.19 4.46
N HIS A 112 4.27 2.33 3.66
CA HIS A 112 5.43 1.45 3.68
C HIS A 112 6.69 2.08 4.30
N ASN A 113 6.74 3.40 4.49
CA ASN A 113 7.99 4.07 4.87
C ASN A 113 7.89 5.13 5.98
N LEU A 114 6.70 5.67 6.24
CA LEU A 114 6.58 6.83 7.12
C LEU A 114 6.69 6.51 8.63
N GLY A 115 6.67 5.23 9.01
CA GLY A 115 7.03 4.78 10.36
C GLY A 115 8.54 4.62 10.59
N ALA A 116 9.39 4.81 9.57
CA ALA A 116 10.83 4.58 9.65
C ALA A 116 11.54 5.41 10.73
N GLY A 117 11.00 6.58 11.09
CA GLY A 117 11.53 7.42 12.16
C GLY A 117 11.59 6.69 13.51
N ALA A 118 10.59 5.85 13.82
CA ALA A 118 10.61 5.04 15.04
C ALA A 118 11.67 3.95 15.00
N LEU A 119 11.85 3.29 13.85
CA LEU A 119 12.91 2.29 13.67
C LEU A 119 14.30 2.93 13.81
N ARG A 120 14.53 4.10 13.19
CA ARG A 120 15.81 4.83 13.29
C ARG A 120 16.11 5.33 14.70
N ARG A 121 15.10 5.68 15.50
CA ARG A 121 15.28 5.95 16.94
C ARG A 121 15.65 4.70 17.73
N ALA A 122 15.06 3.55 17.39
CA ALA A 122 15.33 2.28 18.08
C ALA A 122 16.67 1.64 17.71
N TRP A 123 17.11 1.81 16.45
CA TRP A 123 18.38 1.33 15.92
C TRP A 123 19.06 2.45 15.10
N PRO A 124 19.83 3.35 15.75
CA PRO A 124 20.43 4.51 15.10
C PRO A 124 21.37 4.19 13.93
N ASP A 125 22.02 3.03 13.97
CA ASP A 125 22.98 2.58 12.96
C ASP A 125 22.31 1.85 11.77
N LEU A 126 20.97 1.76 11.74
CA LEU A 126 20.28 1.12 10.61
C LEU A 126 20.49 1.91 9.32
N VAL A 127 20.67 1.18 8.22
CA VAL A 127 20.77 1.73 6.86
C VAL A 127 19.46 1.48 6.13
N ILE A 128 18.86 2.55 5.62
CA ILE A 128 17.66 2.53 4.79
C ILE A 128 18.08 2.34 3.33
N ILE A 129 17.49 1.34 2.67
CA ILE A 129 17.78 0.94 1.30
C ILE A 129 16.50 1.05 0.46
N SER A 130 16.59 1.61 -0.73
CA SER A 130 15.50 1.55 -1.72
C SER A 130 16.03 1.56 -3.15
N THR A 131 15.15 1.42 -4.14
CA THR A 131 15.54 1.75 -5.52
C THR A 131 15.86 3.24 -5.62
N LEU A 132 16.72 3.63 -6.57
CA LEU A 132 17.00 5.04 -6.86
C LEU A 132 15.70 5.82 -7.10
N LYS A 133 14.78 5.24 -7.87
CA LYS A 133 13.51 5.88 -8.21
C LYS A 133 12.62 6.10 -6.99
N THR A 134 12.53 5.13 -6.09
CA THR A 134 11.83 5.30 -4.81
C THR A 134 12.41 6.46 -4.01
N ARG A 135 13.75 6.58 -3.90
CA ARG A 135 14.36 7.71 -3.21
C ARG A 135 14.06 9.06 -3.88
N GLU A 136 14.10 9.12 -5.21
CA GLU A 136 13.74 10.33 -5.97
C GLU A 136 12.31 10.76 -5.67
N ASN A 137 11.34 9.83 -5.74
CA ASN A 137 9.94 10.08 -5.42
C ASN A 137 9.77 10.53 -3.96
N MET A 138 10.52 9.94 -3.04
CA MET A 138 10.48 10.30 -1.62
C MET A 138 10.93 11.75 -1.36
N THR A 139 11.86 12.25 -2.16
CA THR A 139 12.40 13.61 -2.03
C THR A 139 11.68 14.64 -2.92
N GLY A 140 10.71 14.21 -3.72
CA GLY A 140 10.03 15.04 -4.71
C GLY A 140 8.56 15.30 -4.42
N GLU A 141 7.87 15.82 -5.45
CA GLU A 141 6.42 16.06 -5.44
C GLU A 141 5.58 14.83 -5.03
N PRO A 142 5.96 13.57 -5.36
CA PRO A 142 5.16 12.42 -4.95
C PRO A 142 4.97 12.27 -3.44
N MET A 143 5.83 12.86 -2.60
CA MET A 143 5.66 12.87 -1.14
C MET A 143 5.08 14.18 -0.59
N ALA A 144 4.67 15.14 -1.42
CA ALA A 144 4.11 16.40 -0.92
C ALA A 144 2.83 16.21 -0.08
N PHE A 145 2.06 15.14 -0.34
CA PHE A 145 0.81 14.81 0.37
C PHE A 145 0.99 14.56 1.87
N VAL A 146 2.21 14.25 2.35
CA VAL A 146 2.45 14.02 3.79
C VAL A 146 2.10 15.24 4.65
N LYS A 147 2.15 16.45 4.06
CA LYS A 147 1.80 17.70 4.72
C LYS A 147 0.30 17.83 4.98
N THR A 148 -0.53 17.12 4.20
CA THR A 148 -1.99 17.17 4.28
C THR A 148 -2.59 15.87 4.81
N TYR A 149 -1.77 14.87 5.18
CA TYR A 149 -2.24 13.53 5.50
C TYR A 149 -3.22 13.49 6.69
N ALA A 150 -2.91 14.19 7.78
CA ALA A 150 -3.83 14.34 8.91
C ALA A 150 -5.16 14.98 8.50
N GLN A 151 -5.13 16.00 7.61
CA GLN A 151 -6.34 16.62 7.10
C GLN A 151 -7.14 15.65 6.23
N SER A 152 -6.48 14.91 5.33
CA SER A 152 -7.13 13.87 4.51
C SER A 152 -7.85 12.83 5.37
N TYR A 153 -7.24 12.39 6.48
CA TYR A 153 -7.89 11.48 7.42
C TYR A 153 -9.07 12.12 8.17
N SER A 154 -8.98 13.40 8.53
CA SER A 154 -10.11 14.14 9.11
C SER A 154 -11.27 14.22 8.13
N ASP A 155 -11.00 14.62 6.89
CA ASP A 155 -12.01 14.75 5.83
C ASP A 155 -12.66 13.39 5.52
N MET A 156 -11.86 12.32 5.52
CA MET A 156 -12.33 10.95 5.33
C MET A 156 -13.19 10.47 6.50
N ALA A 157 -12.84 10.80 7.74
CA ALA A 157 -13.65 10.48 8.92
C ALA A 157 -15.01 11.19 8.88
N ASP A 158 -15.04 12.47 8.50
CA ASP A 158 -16.27 13.24 8.35
C ASP A 158 -17.15 12.70 7.22
N ALA A 159 -16.54 12.35 6.08
CA ALA A 159 -17.24 11.68 4.98
C ALA A 159 -17.79 10.32 5.42
N GLY A 160 -17.01 9.56 6.19
CA GLY A 160 -17.44 8.29 6.76
C GLY A 160 -18.62 8.42 7.69
N ALA A 161 -18.65 9.45 8.55
CA ALA A 161 -19.78 9.70 9.45
C ALA A 161 -21.07 9.99 8.65
N ARG A 162 -20.98 10.80 7.59
CA ARG A 162 -22.11 11.09 6.71
C ARG A 162 -22.58 9.83 5.94
N ALA A 163 -21.65 9.04 5.42
CA ALA A 163 -21.98 7.82 4.68
C ALA A 163 -22.59 6.74 5.58
N ALA A 164 -22.08 6.57 6.80
CA ALA A 164 -22.62 5.64 7.79
C ALA A 164 -24.08 5.98 8.17
N ALA A 165 -24.44 7.26 8.18
CA ALA A 165 -25.79 7.74 8.47
C ALA A 165 -26.74 7.72 7.25
N ASN A 166 -26.26 7.41 6.04
CA ASN A 166 -27.07 7.49 4.83
C ASN A 166 -27.88 6.20 4.59
N PRO A 167 -29.22 6.20 4.80
CA PRO A 167 -30.03 4.99 4.69
C PRO A 167 -30.13 4.43 3.26
N LYS A 168 -29.68 5.17 2.24
CA LYS A 168 -29.68 4.71 0.85
C LYS A 168 -28.49 3.80 0.51
N LEU A 169 -27.46 3.76 1.35
CA LEU A 169 -26.30 2.90 1.15
C LEU A 169 -26.54 1.51 1.73
N PRO A 170 -25.97 0.43 1.14
CA PRO A 170 -26.03 -0.91 1.72
C PRO A 170 -25.46 -0.95 3.15
N ASP A 171 -26.02 -1.81 4.00
CA ASP A 171 -25.62 -1.95 5.41
C ASP A 171 -24.11 -2.18 5.59
N ALA A 172 -23.53 -3.08 4.78
CA ALA A 172 -22.10 -3.35 4.80
C ALA A 172 -21.25 -2.11 4.46
N VAL A 173 -21.71 -1.28 3.51
CA VAL A 173 -21.04 -0.05 3.12
C VAL A 173 -21.13 1.00 4.24
N ARG A 174 -22.31 1.16 4.85
CA ARG A 174 -22.48 2.04 6.02
C ARG A 174 -21.60 1.60 7.19
N ALA A 175 -21.50 0.30 7.42
CA ALA A 175 -20.66 -0.27 8.48
C ALA A 175 -19.16 -0.02 8.22
N GLY A 176 -18.68 -0.20 6.98
CA GLY A 176 -17.29 0.11 6.61
C GLY A 176 -16.95 1.58 6.86
N TRP A 177 -17.79 2.49 6.39
CA TRP A 177 -17.65 3.92 6.66
C TRP A 177 -17.75 4.29 8.13
N GLY A 178 -18.60 3.59 8.89
CA GLY A 178 -18.71 3.77 10.35
C GLY A 178 -17.42 3.39 11.09
N ARG A 179 -16.71 2.34 10.62
CA ARG A 179 -15.39 1.99 11.17
C ARG A 179 -14.36 3.07 10.89
N ILE A 180 -14.36 3.63 9.68
CA ILE A 180 -13.48 4.76 9.31
C ILE A 180 -13.76 5.98 10.20
N ALA A 181 -15.03 6.37 10.35
CA ALA A 181 -15.42 7.51 11.18
C ALA A 181 -15.01 7.32 12.64
N LYS A 182 -15.19 6.11 13.19
CA LYS A 182 -14.81 5.77 14.56
C LYS A 182 -13.30 5.84 14.80
N ALA A 183 -12.49 5.44 13.81
CA ALA A 183 -11.04 5.50 13.89
C ALA A 183 -10.47 6.93 13.69
N GLY A 184 -11.26 7.84 13.10
CA GLY A 184 -10.88 9.19 12.70
C GLY A 184 -9.97 9.95 13.68
N PRO A 185 -10.36 10.16 14.95
CA PRO A 185 -9.53 10.88 15.91
C PRO A 185 -8.13 10.28 16.10
N GLY A 186 -8.04 8.94 16.16
CA GLY A 186 -6.77 8.23 16.29
C GLY A 186 -5.92 8.32 15.03
N LEU A 187 -6.55 8.25 13.85
CA LEU A 187 -5.88 8.46 12.55
C LEU A 187 -5.31 9.86 12.45
N VAL A 188 -6.11 10.89 12.71
CA VAL A 188 -5.67 12.30 12.63
C VAL A 188 -4.46 12.56 13.52
N ALA A 189 -4.47 12.07 14.77
CA ALA A 189 -3.31 12.20 15.63
C ALA A 189 -2.09 11.41 15.12
N GLY A 190 -2.29 10.16 14.70
CA GLY A 190 -1.19 9.33 14.24
C GLY A 190 -0.49 9.87 12.99
N TYR A 191 -1.23 10.57 12.13
CA TYR A 191 -0.70 11.18 10.91
C TYR A 191 -0.34 12.67 11.08
N THR A 192 -0.29 13.19 12.31
CA THR A 192 0.18 14.57 12.57
C THR A 192 1.70 14.59 12.68
N GLY A 193 2.33 15.63 12.11
CA GLY A 193 3.79 15.83 12.23
C GLY A 193 4.64 14.85 11.42
N MET A 194 4.10 14.37 10.29
CA MET A 194 4.78 13.43 9.41
C MET A 194 6.14 13.94 8.92
N GLN A 195 7.13 13.06 8.96
CA GLN A 195 8.46 13.29 8.41
C GLN A 195 8.80 12.18 7.43
N VAL A 196 9.43 12.56 6.31
CA VAL A 196 9.93 11.62 5.33
C VAL A 196 11.38 11.26 5.66
N TYR A 197 11.71 9.98 5.60
CA TYR A 197 13.06 9.46 5.82
C TYR A 197 13.55 8.77 4.52
N PRO A 198 14.16 9.52 3.58
CA PRO A 198 14.68 8.96 2.34
C PRO A 198 15.77 7.91 2.59
N ALA A 199 15.96 7.01 1.63
CA ALA A 199 17.00 5.99 1.73
C ALA A 199 18.41 6.59 1.79
N ASP A 200 19.29 5.95 2.57
CA ASP A 200 20.71 6.30 2.66
C ASP A 200 21.51 5.63 1.55
N LEU A 201 21.11 4.42 1.17
CA LEU A 201 21.69 3.65 0.07
C LEU A 201 20.63 3.37 -1.00
N THR A 202 21.03 3.44 -2.26
CA THR A 202 20.14 3.11 -3.38
C THR A 202 20.76 2.09 -4.31
N PHE A 203 19.89 1.38 -5.03
CA PHE A 203 20.26 0.48 -6.13
C PHE A 203 19.33 0.72 -7.33
N THR A 204 19.73 0.25 -8.51
CA THR A 204 18.94 0.40 -9.75
C THR A 204 18.44 -0.93 -10.32
N ASP A 205 19.19 -2.01 -10.11
CA ASP A 205 18.84 -3.37 -10.57
C ASP A 205 18.75 -4.33 -9.39
N ARG A 206 19.89 -4.62 -8.74
CA ARG A 206 19.95 -5.59 -7.63
C ARG A 206 20.92 -5.16 -6.53
N LEU A 207 20.62 -5.57 -5.31
CA LEU A 207 21.50 -5.52 -4.15
C LEU A 207 21.46 -6.87 -3.43
N TRP A 208 22.63 -7.40 -3.06
CA TRP A 208 22.76 -8.64 -2.30
C TRP A 208 23.10 -8.34 -0.84
N ILE A 209 22.39 -8.97 0.09
CA ILE A 209 22.68 -8.94 1.52
C ILE A 209 23.17 -10.33 1.94
N PRO A 210 24.49 -10.55 2.07
CA PRO A 210 25.06 -11.86 2.31
C PRO A 210 24.76 -12.35 3.73
N ASP A 211 24.39 -13.61 3.83
CA ASP A 211 24.36 -14.39 5.07
C ASP A 211 24.39 -15.88 4.72
N ASP A 212 25.06 -16.68 5.54
CA ASP A 212 25.22 -18.11 5.26
C ASP A 212 23.90 -18.87 5.41
N GLU A 213 22.95 -18.40 6.22
CA GLU A 213 21.69 -19.11 6.52
C GLU A 213 20.44 -18.40 6.00
N ALA A 214 20.46 -17.07 5.89
CA ALA A 214 19.37 -16.25 5.38
C ALA A 214 19.88 -15.17 4.39
N PRO A 215 20.51 -15.56 3.27
CA PRO A 215 20.91 -14.59 2.26
C PRO A 215 19.68 -13.94 1.62
N LEU A 216 19.78 -12.66 1.24
CA LEU A 216 18.69 -11.92 0.62
C LEU A 216 19.13 -11.24 -0.69
N GLU A 217 18.24 -11.25 -1.68
CA GLU A 217 18.33 -10.45 -2.90
C GLU A 217 17.26 -9.37 -2.87
N VAL A 218 17.66 -8.11 -3.02
CA VAL A 218 16.75 -6.99 -3.22
C VAL A 218 16.82 -6.59 -4.68
N MET A 219 15.70 -6.55 -5.38
CA MET A 219 15.67 -6.49 -6.84
C MET A 219 14.59 -5.54 -7.35
N PHE A 220 14.90 -4.81 -8.42
CA PHE A 220 13.93 -4.11 -9.24
C PHE A 220 13.56 -5.02 -10.43
N LEU A 221 12.37 -5.63 -10.39
CA LEU A 221 11.93 -6.54 -11.46
C LEU A 221 11.29 -5.82 -12.65
N GLY A 222 10.98 -4.54 -12.50
CA GLY A 222 10.24 -3.73 -13.46
C GLY A 222 9.19 -2.89 -12.75
N ARG A 223 8.61 -1.95 -13.50
CA ARG A 223 7.54 -1.10 -12.99
C ARG A 223 6.25 -1.90 -12.83
N GLY A 224 5.44 -1.54 -11.85
CA GLY A 224 4.13 -2.13 -11.66
C GLY A 224 3.20 -1.21 -10.90
N ASN A 225 3.26 -1.28 -9.56
CA ASN A 225 2.52 -0.40 -8.68
C ASN A 225 3.11 1.02 -8.70
N THR A 226 4.44 1.13 -8.68
CA THR A 226 5.17 2.38 -8.86
C THR A 226 6.24 2.23 -9.94
N ASP A 227 7.00 3.31 -10.20
CA ASP A 227 8.20 3.26 -11.03
C ASP A 227 9.46 2.81 -10.27
N GLY A 228 9.34 2.53 -8.97
CA GLY A 228 10.46 2.19 -8.08
C GLY A 228 10.29 0.89 -7.30
N ASP A 229 9.38 0.00 -7.70
CA ASP A 229 9.02 -1.22 -6.96
C ASP A 229 10.20 -2.18 -6.75
N ALA A 230 10.57 -2.44 -5.50
CA ALA A 230 11.53 -3.45 -5.10
C ALA A 230 10.85 -4.71 -4.56
N VAL A 231 11.48 -5.84 -4.84
CA VAL A 231 11.13 -7.18 -4.32
C VAL A 231 12.30 -7.71 -3.50
N VAL A 232 12.01 -8.39 -2.40
CA VAL A 232 13.03 -9.08 -1.59
C VAL A 232 12.83 -10.59 -1.71
N TRP A 233 13.86 -11.29 -2.18
CA TRP A 233 13.90 -12.74 -2.32
C TRP A 233 14.84 -13.37 -1.30
N ALA A 234 14.33 -14.33 -0.54
CA ALA A 234 15.08 -15.13 0.43
C ALA A 234 15.14 -16.59 -0.03
N PRO A 235 16.15 -17.00 -0.82
CA PRO A 235 16.18 -18.31 -1.47
C PRO A 235 16.16 -19.49 -0.50
N LYS A 236 16.87 -19.39 0.64
CA LYS A 236 16.89 -20.48 1.64
C LYS A 236 15.56 -20.65 2.37
N GLN A 237 14.81 -19.56 2.51
CA GLN A 237 13.48 -19.55 3.13
C GLN A 237 12.37 -19.77 2.10
N ARG A 238 12.70 -19.76 0.79
CA ARG A 238 11.76 -19.74 -0.34
C ARG A 238 10.65 -18.71 -0.14
N LEU A 239 11.03 -17.51 0.29
CA LEU A 239 10.11 -16.44 0.66
C LEU A 239 10.36 -15.18 -0.18
N LEU A 240 9.30 -14.67 -0.81
CA LEU A 240 9.28 -13.37 -1.48
C LEU A 240 8.52 -12.34 -0.64
N ALA A 241 9.07 -11.12 -0.50
CA ALA A 241 8.30 -9.94 -0.09
C ALA A 241 8.12 -9.03 -1.31
N ALA A 242 6.87 -8.80 -1.72
CA ALA A 242 6.55 -8.21 -3.03
C ALA A 242 6.18 -6.73 -2.98
N GLY A 243 5.98 -6.16 -1.78
CA GLY A 243 5.35 -4.84 -1.64
C GLY A 243 4.02 -4.77 -2.41
N ASP A 244 3.65 -3.59 -2.86
CA ASP A 244 2.35 -3.38 -3.51
C ASP A 244 2.26 -3.87 -4.95
N LEU A 245 3.31 -4.54 -5.47
CA LEU A 245 3.14 -5.37 -6.67
C LEU A 245 2.05 -6.43 -6.46
N VAL A 246 1.85 -6.88 -5.21
CA VAL A 246 0.74 -7.75 -4.81
C VAL A 246 0.08 -7.17 -3.57
N VAL A 247 -1.20 -6.83 -3.67
CA VAL A 247 -2.04 -6.30 -2.57
C VAL A 247 -3.32 -7.12 -2.55
N SER A 248 -3.68 -7.67 -1.39
CA SER A 248 -4.83 -8.56 -1.21
C SER A 248 -5.70 -8.12 -0.02
N PRO A 249 -7.05 -8.23 -0.08
CA PRO A 249 -7.84 -8.84 -1.15
C PRO A 249 -8.12 -7.92 -2.35
N ILE A 250 -8.02 -6.60 -2.17
CA ILE A 250 -8.29 -5.60 -3.22
C ILE A 250 -6.97 -4.94 -3.62
N PRO A 251 -6.53 -5.01 -4.89
CA PRO A 251 -5.30 -4.38 -5.30
C PRO A 251 -5.40 -2.85 -5.37
N TYR A 252 -4.28 -2.14 -5.42
CA TYR A 252 -4.24 -0.69 -5.62
C TYR A 252 -3.81 -0.34 -7.04
N ALA A 253 -4.47 0.62 -7.68
CA ALA A 253 -4.16 1.03 -9.04
C ALA A 253 -3.83 2.53 -9.17
N ALA A 254 -3.41 3.16 -8.09
CA ALA A 254 -2.94 4.54 -8.10
C ALA A 254 -1.74 4.73 -9.04
N GLN A 255 -1.93 5.41 -10.18
CA GLN A 255 -0.80 5.77 -11.07
C GLN A 255 0.11 4.57 -11.40
N THR A 256 -0.49 3.41 -11.65
CA THR A 256 0.22 2.16 -11.94
C THR A 256 0.54 2.04 -13.42
N TYR A 257 1.31 0.99 -13.77
CA TYR A 257 1.78 0.71 -15.12
C TYR A 257 1.17 -0.62 -15.63
N PRO A 258 -0.08 -0.68 -16.12
CA PRO A 258 -0.80 -1.95 -16.25
C PRO A 258 -0.10 -3.02 -17.10
N GLY A 259 0.43 -2.67 -18.27
CA GLY A 259 1.15 -3.63 -19.11
C GLY A 259 2.50 -4.06 -18.56
N GLU A 260 3.25 -3.12 -17.97
CA GLU A 260 4.54 -3.42 -17.34
C GLU A 260 4.34 -4.21 -16.04
N TRP A 261 3.27 -3.94 -15.31
CA TRP A 261 2.89 -4.66 -14.10
C TRP A 261 2.63 -6.13 -14.42
N ILE A 262 1.91 -6.43 -15.51
CA ILE A 262 1.75 -7.82 -15.98
C ILE A 262 3.12 -8.48 -16.23
N ALA A 263 4.05 -7.78 -16.90
CA ALA A 263 5.39 -8.31 -17.17
C ALA A 263 6.19 -8.53 -15.88
N THR A 264 6.08 -7.62 -14.91
CA THR A 264 6.72 -7.71 -13.60
C THR A 264 6.15 -8.87 -12.76
N LEU A 265 4.83 -9.05 -12.75
CA LEU A 265 4.17 -10.17 -12.07
C LEU A 265 4.58 -11.52 -12.65
N LYS A 266 4.71 -11.64 -13.98
CA LYS A 266 5.22 -12.87 -14.62
C LYS A 266 6.66 -13.21 -14.20
N LYS A 267 7.50 -12.19 -13.96
CA LYS A 267 8.85 -12.41 -13.39
C LYS A 267 8.76 -12.87 -11.93
N LEU A 268 7.81 -12.36 -11.17
CA LEU A 268 7.56 -12.78 -9.79
C LEU A 268 7.13 -14.27 -9.71
N GLU A 269 6.28 -14.71 -10.64
CA GLU A 269 5.85 -16.12 -10.74
C GLU A 269 7.00 -17.09 -11.03
N ALA A 270 8.05 -16.63 -11.71
CA ALA A 270 9.19 -17.46 -12.08
C ALA A 270 10.06 -17.89 -10.88
N PHE A 271 9.89 -17.27 -9.72
CA PHE A 271 10.55 -17.70 -8.49
C PHE A 271 9.93 -18.98 -7.92
N ASP A 272 10.76 -19.83 -7.33
CA ASP A 272 10.34 -21.03 -6.61
C ASP A 272 10.02 -20.72 -5.13
N PHE A 273 9.11 -19.76 -4.91
CA PHE A 273 8.67 -19.40 -3.57
C PHE A 273 7.68 -20.43 -3.01
N ALA A 274 7.83 -20.77 -1.73
CA ALA A 274 6.81 -21.43 -0.94
C ALA A 274 5.88 -20.41 -0.26
N TYR A 275 6.38 -19.18 -0.08
CA TYR A 275 5.68 -18.10 0.61
C TYR A 275 5.85 -16.78 -0.14
N LEU A 276 4.78 -15.99 -0.22
CA LEU A 276 4.81 -14.62 -0.70
C LEU A 276 4.10 -13.72 0.30
N VAL A 277 4.82 -12.71 0.80
CA VAL A 277 4.28 -11.62 1.60
C VAL A 277 3.87 -10.49 0.65
N PRO A 278 2.56 -10.24 0.49
CA PRO A 278 2.08 -9.10 -0.28
C PRO A 278 2.33 -7.79 0.50
N GLY A 279 2.26 -6.65 -0.19
CA GLY A 279 2.32 -5.34 0.44
C GLY A 279 1.19 -5.13 1.45
N HIS A 280 0.00 -5.67 1.15
CA HIS A 280 -1.12 -5.74 2.10
C HIS A 280 -1.81 -7.09 2.02
N GLY A 281 -2.33 -7.55 3.16
CA GLY A 281 -3.17 -8.75 3.25
C GLY A 281 -2.45 -9.97 3.77
N ALA A 282 -3.11 -11.12 3.62
CA ALA A 282 -2.62 -12.39 4.16
C ALA A 282 -1.40 -12.91 3.39
N LEU A 283 -0.54 -13.66 4.09
CA LEU A 283 0.53 -14.46 3.49
C LEU A 283 -0.04 -15.38 2.39
N GLN A 284 0.57 -15.38 1.22
CA GLN A 284 0.22 -16.25 0.10
C GLN A 284 1.16 -17.46 0.07
N THR A 285 0.65 -18.62 -0.39
CA THR A 285 1.42 -19.89 -0.47
C THR A 285 1.38 -20.53 -1.85
N ASP A 286 0.75 -19.85 -2.81
CA ASP A 286 0.65 -20.25 -4.20
C ASP A 286 0.65 -19.01 -5.13
N ARG A 287 0.47 -19.25 -6.43
CA ARG A 287 0.45 -18.21 -7.46
C ARG A 287 -0.96 -17.73 -7.81
N ALA A 288 -2.02 -18.31 -7.23
CA ALA A 288 -3.39 -18.10 -7.70
C ALA A 288 -3.82 -16.63 -7.64
N TYR A 289 -3.36 -15.88 -6.62
CA TYR A 289 -3.65 -14.46 -6.53
C TYR A 289 -2.89 -13.64 -7.60
N ILE A 290 -1.66 -14.02 -7.94
CA ILE A 290 -0.89 -13.37 -9.02
C ILE A 290 -1.58 -13.61 -10.36
N ASP A 291 -1.92 -14.87 -10.68
CA ASP A 291 -2.64 -15.25 -11.90
C ASP A 291 -3.93 -14.45 -12.07
N LYS A 292 -4.69 -14.32 -10.97
CA LYS A 292 -5.92 -13.54 -10.90
C LYS A 292 -5.68 -12.05 -11.14
N LEU A 293 -4.63 -11.47 -10.56
CA LEU A 293 -4.25 -10.08 -10.77
C LEU A 293 -3.81 -9.81 -12.22
N ILE A 294 -2.97 -10.67 -12.79
CA ILE A 294 -2.58 -10.61 -14.22
C ILE A 294 -3.82 -10.64 -15.10
N THR A 295 -4.75 -11.55 -14.85
CA THR A 295 -6.00 -11.68 -15.60
C THR A 295 -6.85 -10.40 -15.50
N ALA A 296 -6.94 -9.79 -14.32
CA ALA A 296 -7.68 -8.55 -14.12
C ALA A 296 -7.06 -7.37 -14.89
N LEU A 297 -5.73 -7.20 -14.80
CA LEU A 297 -5.00 -6.18 -15.54
C LEU A 297 -5.20 -6.35 -17.06
N GLN A 298 -5.07 -7.58 -17.55
CA GLN A 298 -5.25 -7.90 -18.96
C GLN A 298 -6.68 -7.61 -19.43
N THR A 299 -7.69 -8.01 -18.64
CA THR A 299 -9.11 -7.77 -18.92
C THR A 299 -9.42 -6.28 -19.11
N VAL A 300 -8.90 -5.42 -18.22
CA VAL A 300 -9.12 -3.97 -18.35
C VAL A 300 -8.40 -3.43 -19.57
N ARG A 301 -7.15 -3.82 -19.81
CA ARG A 301 -6.37 -3.36 -20.97
C ARG A 301 -7.02 -3.74 -22.30
N ASP A 302 -7.55 -4.95 -22.41
CA ASP A 302 -8.19 -5.44 -23.64
C ASP A 302 -9.48 -4.69 -23.97
N GLN A 303 -10.26 -4.31 -22.96
CA GLN A 303 -11.48 -3.52 -23.16
C GLN A 303 -11.20 -2.03 -23.38
N VAL A 304 -10.26 -1.45 -22.62
CA VAL A 304 -9.96 -0.01 -22.64
C VAL A 304 -9.11 0.38 -23.85
N GLY A 305 -8.10 -0.42 -24.19
CA GLY A 305 -7.09 -0.07 -25.19
C GLY A 305 -7.66 0.30 -26.57
N PRO A 306 -8.54 -0.51 -27.17
CA PRO A 306 -9.16 -0.18 -28.46
C PRO A 306 -9.97 1.11 -28.43
N LEU A 307 -10.74 1.35 -27.36
CA LEU A 307 -11.56 2.56 -27.20
C LEU A 307 -10.69 3.80 -27.05
N ALA A 308 -9.62 3.71 -26.25
CA ALA A 308 -8.67 4.79 -26.05
C ALA A 308 -7.95 5.18 -27.36
N ARG A 309 -7.50 4.20 -28.14
CA ARG A 309 -6.88 4.42 -29.46
C ARG A 309 -7.84 5.01 -30.49
N ALA A 310 -9.13 4.72 -30.36
CA ALA A 310 -10.19 5.34 -31.15
C ALA A 310 -10.60 6.75 -30.65
N ASN A 311 -9.89 7.32 -29.66
CA ASN A 311 -10.19 8.61 -29.04
C ASN A 311 -11.58 8.72 -28.42
N VAL A 312 -12.18 7.61 -27.98
CA VAL A 312 -13.41 7.63 -27.19
C VAL A 312 -13.12 8.35 -25.87
N PRO A 313 -13.89 9.38 -25.46
CA PRO A 313 -13.67 10.08 -24.19
C PRO A 313 -13.65 9.12 -22.98
N LEU A 314 -12.76 9.36 -22.02
CA LEU A 314 -12.55 8.47 -20.86
C LEU A 314 -13.83 8.22 -20.05
N ASP A 315 -14.70 9.22 -19.89
CA ASP A 315 -15.98 9.04 -19.19
C ASP A 315 -16.94 8.10 -19.95
N GLU A 316 -16.84 8.07 -21.27
CA GLU A 316 -17.58 7.16 -22.13
C GLU A 316 -16.98 5.75 -22.11
N VAL A 317 -15.64 5.64 -22.10
CA VAL A 317 -14.94 4.36 -21.89
C VAL A 317 -15.38 3.69 -20.59
N ARG A 318 -15.43 4.44 -19.49
CA ARG A 318 -15.90 3.93 -18.18
C ARG A 318 -17.30 3.33 -18.22
N LYS A 319 -18.18 3.84 -19.08
CA LYS A 319 -19.56 3.36 -19.24
C LYS A 319 -19.64 2.09 -20.12
N ARG A 320 -18.65 1.88 -20.99
CA ARG A 320 -18.64 0.77 -21.97
C ARG A 320 -17.91 -0.48 -21.47
N VAL A 321 -17.02 -0.33 -20.50
CA VAL A 321 -16.21 -1.42 -19.94
C VAL A 321 -17.05 -2.25 -18.96
N ASP A 322 -17.12 -3.57 -19.18
CA ASP A 322 -17.80 -4.52 -18.29
C ASP A 322 -16.78 -5.31 -17.47
N LEU A 323 -16.74 -5.01 -16.17
CA LEU A 323 -15.84 -5.65 -15.21
C LEU A 323 -16.59 -6.49 -14.18
N LYS A 324 -17.90 -6.75 -14.36
CA LYS A 324 -18.72 -7.38 -13.31
C LYS A 324 -18.13 -8.72 -12.85
N ALA A 325 -17.84 -9.62 -13.79
CA ALA A 325 -17.28 -10.94 -13.48
C ALA A 325 -15.89 -10.83 -12.83
N MET A 326 -15.03 -9.93 -13.33
CA MET A 326 -13.71 -9.68 -12.77
C MET A 326 -13.80 -9.18 -11.32
N LYS A 327 -14.66 -8.19 -11.05
CA LYS A 327 -14.86 -7.63 -9.70
C LYS A 327 -15.35 -8.70 -8.72
N SER A 328 -16.40 -9.44 -9.09
CA SER A 328 -16.94 -10.53 -8.26
C SER A 328 -15.89 -11.58 -7.90
N GLY A 329 -14.91 -11.82 -8.78
CA GLY A 329 -13.79 -12.69 -8.48
C GLY A 329 -13.00 -12.27 -7.23
N PHE A 330 -12.81 -10.97 -6.99
CA PHE A 330 -12.08 -10.44 -5.83
C PHE A 330 -12.96 -10.16 -4.62
N THR A 331 -14.18 -9.70 -4.86
CA THR A 331 -15.04 -9.16 -3.81
C THR A 331 -16.00 -10.22 -3.25
N GLY A 332 -16.21 -11.32 -3.98
CA GLY A 332 -17.36 -12.18 -3.76
C GLY A 332 -18.64 -11.34 -3.79
N ASP A 333 -19.54 -11.63 -2.85
CA ASP A 333 -20.79 -10.89 -2.65
C ASP A 333 -20.67 -9.75 -1.61
N ASP A 334 -19.46 -9.43 -1.14
CA ASP A 334 -19.26 -8.40 -0.12
C ASP A 334 -19.40 -6.98 -0.72
N PRO A 335 -20.43 -6.20 -0.31
CA PRO A 335 -20.65 -4.87 -0.88
C PRO A 335 -19.60 -3.83 -0.46
N TRP A 336 -18.94 -4.01 0.68
CA TRP A 336 -17.84 -3.14 1.12
C TRP A 336 -16.60 -3.39 0.27
N LEU A 337 -16.26 -4.66 0.01
CA LEU A 337 -15.17 -4.99 -0.91
C LEU A 337 -15.47 -4.55 -2.34
N ALA A 338 -16.71 -4.67 -2.81
CA ALA A 338 -17.12 -4.15 -4.11
C ALA A 338 -16.97 -2.63 -4.21
N PHE A 339 -17.32 -1.91 -3.15
CA PHE A 339 -17.09 -0.47 -3.05
C PHE A 339 -15.59 -0.12 -3.10
N LEU A 340 -14.76 -0.78 -2.29
CA LEU A 340 -13.32 -0.57 -2.29
C LEU A 340 -12.70 -0.90 -3.64
N MET A 341 -13.10 -2.01 -4.26
CA MET A 341 -12.66 -2.43 -5.59
C MET A 341 -12.83 -1.32 -6.63
N ASP A 342 -13.98 -0.64 -6.62
CA ASP A 342 -14.19 0.50 -7.51
C ASP A 342 -13.40 1.74 -7.07
N ALA A 343 -13.26 1.98 -5.77
CA ALA A 343 -12.61 3.18 -5.23
C ALA A 343 -11.08 3.19 -5.38
N VAL A 344 -10.41 2.04 -5.28
CA VAL A 344 -8.94 1.96 -5.22
C VAL A 344 -8.29 1.17 -6.36
N PHE A 345 -9.08 0.41 -7.13
CA PHE A 345 -8.56 -0.41 -8.22
C PHE A 345 -9.16 -0.07 -9.58
N THR A 346 -10.42 -0.42 -9.83
CA THR A 346 -10.94 -0.45 -11.22
C THR A 346 -10.98 0.93 -11.86
N ASN A 347 -11.35 1.97 -11.12
CA ASN A 347 -11.44 3.31 -11.67
C ASN A 347 -10.07 3.86 -12.12
N ASP A 348 -9.03 3.64 -11.32
CA ASP A 348 -7.69 4.10 -11.68
C ASP A 348 -7.01 3.18 -12.66
N LEU A 349 -7.27 1.87 -12.59
CA LEU A 349 -6.78 0.93 -13.59
C LEU A 349 -7.32 1.26 -14.99
N ILE A 350 -8.60 1.65 -15.12
CA ILE A 350 -9.16 2.15 -16.38
C ILE A 350 -8.42 3.43 -16.83
N SER A 351 -8.17 4.38 -15.91
CA SER A 351 -7.41 5.61 -16.22
C SER A 351 -6.02 5.29 -16.76
N ASN A 352 -5.30 4.39 -16.09
CA ASN A 352 -3.92 4.06 -16.40
C ASN A 352 -3.82 3.28 -17.71
N ALA A 353 -4.72 2.32 -17.94
CA ALA A 353 -4.80 1.59 -19.21
C ALA A 353 -5.16 2.53 -20.38
N TYR A 354 -6.01 3.53 -20.13
CA TYR A 354 -6.35 4.54 -21.13
C TYR A 354 -5.15 5.40 -21.51
N LYS A 355 -4.38 5.89 -20.51
CA LYS A 355 -3.14 6.65 -20.73
C LYS A 355 -2.08 5.81 -21.44
N GLU A 356 -1.86 4.57 -20.97
CA GLU A 356 -0.94 3.60 -21.58
C GLU A 356 -1.24 3.41 -23.07
N ALA A 357 -2.51 3.16 -23.42
CA ALA A 357 -2.92 2.90 -24.80
C ALA A 357 -2.74 4.12 -25.74
N ARG A 358 -2.60 5.32 -25.18
CA ARG A 358 -2.36 6.58 -25.90
C ARG A 358 -0.90 7.02 -25.86
N GLY A 359 -0.01 6.25 -25.22
CA GLY A 359 1.40 6.61 -25.04
C GLY A 359 1.60 7.80 -24.10
N GLU A 360 0.60 8.11 -23.25
CA GLU A 360 0.69 9.17 -22.26
C GLU A 360 1.48 8.69 -21.03
N ALA A 361 2.36 9.55 -20.52
CA ALA A 361 3.16 9.21 -19.36
C ALA A 361 2.30 9.08 -18.09
N VAL A 362 2.59 8.06 -17.30
CA VAL A 362 2.11 7.96 -15.92
C VAL A 362 3.02 8.80 -15.04
N ILE A 363 2.44 9.76 -14.32
CA ILE A 363 3.19 10.68 -13.44
C ILE A 363 2.89 10.27 -11.99
N GLN A 364 3.91 9.79 -11.27
CA GLN A 364 3.81 9.48 -9.85
C GLN A 364 3.53 10.77 -9.06
N GLY A 365 2.64 10.70 -8.07
CA GLY A 365 2.28 11.85 -7.24
C GLY A 365 1.33 12.87 -7.87
N ALA A 366 1.02 12.77 -9.16
CA ALA A 366 0.06 13.65 -9.83
C ALA A 366 -1.38 13.14 -9.69
N GLY A 367 -2.05 13.49 -8.60
CA GLY A 367 -3.44 13.07 -8.36
C GLY A 367 -4.08 13.78 -7.20
#